data_AF-A0A9E5SR50-F1
#
_entry.id   AF-A0A9E5SR50-F1
#
_cell.length_a   1.000
_cell.length_b   1.000
_cell.length_c   1.000
_cell.angle_alpha   90.00
_cell.angle_beta   90.00
_cell.angle_gamma   90.00
#
_symmetry.space_group_name_H-M   'P 1'
#
loop_
_entity.id
_entity.type
_entity.pdbx_description
1 polymer ?
#
loop_
_entity_poly.entity_id
_entity_poly.type
_entity_poly.pdbx_seq_one_letter_code
_entity_poly.pdbx_strand_id
1 'polypeptide(L)'
;ILEFITCKSDLTQLTNFNISVALTEKFMQAVALDQEYELVDPHSGKVVGRERARKVYDTIVDMAWQNGEPGIVFIDRINRYNPVPSAGEIESTNPCGEQPLLPYESCNLGSINLNAFVKDGALDYAALEKTVKTAVHFLDNVIDVNRYPLPIIEEMTRSMRKIGLGVMGFADMLYRLGIPYNTEQAVQLARDVMSAIQRTARQASEELALVRGSFPLFDKSVYKEQGFKAMRNATVTTIAPTGTISIICGVSSGIEPVFAISYVRNVLDNDKLIEVHPYFEQVAKERGFYSKELMERIAKQGTLRGIDGVPEDVARVFVTAHDITPEAHIRMQAAFQEFTDNAVSKTVNFPRTATRDDVRAAYDLAYRLGLKGVTIYRDGSRKGQVLSVGGTGQASKESDKLKPRERPEVTKGITQKVKIGCGNLYITVNYDNDGICEVFTNLGRAGGCPSQSEATSRLISTALRSGIDVQSIIEQLRGIRCHSTLRQNGLKVLSCPDAIGRVLERVVQLRNGEFARSENNGTVKCPECAAPLEHESGCVMCRSCGYSKCG
;
A
#
# COMPACT_ATOMS: atom_id res chain seq x y z
N ILE A 1 24.33 1.60 7.78
CA ILE A 1 23.56 0.34 7.52
C ILE A 1 22.68 -0.07 8.70
N LEU A 2 23.21 -0.19 9.95
CA LEU A 2 22.39 -0.56 11.11
C LEU A 2 21.19 0.39 11.32
N GLU A 3 21.43 1.71 11.21
CA GLU A 3 20.36 2.72 11.27
C GLU A 3 19.26 2.49 10.22
N PHE A 4 19.64 2.10 8.99
CA PHE A 4 18.70 1.77 7.92
C PHE A 4 17.88 0.52 8.23
N ILE A 5 18.52 -0.53 8.78
CA ILE A 5 17.81 -1.75 9.18
C ILE A 5 16.77 -1.46 10.26
N THR A 6 17.10 -0.56 11.20
CA THR A 6 16.23 -0.21 12.34
C THR A 6 15.30 0.97 12.09
N CYS A 7 15.31 1.59 10.90
CA CYS A 7 14.61 2.86 10.67
C CYS A 7 13.08 2.74 10.76
N LYS A 8 12.54 1.52 10.62
CA LYS A 8 11.12 1.21 10.80
C LYS A 8 10.80 0.47 12.11
N SER A 9 11.68 0.57 13.10
CA SER A 9 11.35 0.15 14.48
C SER A 9 10.19 0.96 15.04
N ASP A 10 10.10 2.24 14.68
CA ASP A 10 8.89 3.04 14.82
C ASP A 10 7.96 2.84 13.62
N LEU A 11 6.84 2.15 13.85
CA LEU A 11 5.85 1.84 12.82
C LEU A 11 5.10 3.06 12.27
N THR A 12 5.30 4.24 12.86
CA THR A 12 4.70 5.50 12.38
C THR A 12 5.56 6.23 11.36
N GLN A 13 6.81 5.79 11.17
CA GLN A 13 7.76 6.38 10.23
C GLN A 13 7.86 5.55 8.94
N LEU A 14 8.11 6.23 7.82
CA LEU A 14 8.30 5.61 6.49
C LEU A 14 7.16 4.65 6.11
N THR A 15 5.92 4.99 6.47
CA THR A 15 4.72 4.15 6.29
C THR A 15 4.43 3.81 4.83
N ASN A 16 4.88 4.65 3.90
CA ASN A 16 4.69 4.48 2.46
C ASN A 16 5.86 3.79 1.74
N PHE A 17 6.92 3.40 2.46
CA PHE A 17 8.10 2.78 1.88
C PHE A 17 8.24 1.34 2.31
N ASN A 18 8.48 0.43 1.36
CA ASN A 18 9.10 -0.84 1.68
C ASN A 18 10.62 -0.69 1.74
N ILE A 19 11.24 -1.35 2.72
CA ILE A 19 12.70 -1.34 2.86
C ILE A 19 13.25 -2.76 2.69
N SER A 20 14.37 -2.87 1.99
CA SER A 20 15.09 -4.13 1.79
C SER A 20 16.59 -3.90 1.90
N VAL A 21 17.31 -4.90 2.38
CA VAL A 21 18.78 -4.90 2.41
C VAL A 21 19.32 -5.68 1.22
N ALA A 22 20.16 -5.02 0.41
CA ALA A 22 20.93 -5.66 -0.64
C ALA A 22 22.12 -6.41 -0.03
N LEU A 23 22.07 -7.74 -0.06
CA LEU A 23 23.08 -8.66 0.43
C LEU A 23 23.97 -9.14 -0.73
N THR A 24 25.29 -9.02 -0.56
CA THR A 24 26.28 -9.56 -1.50
C THR A 24 26.70 -10.97 -1.10
N GLU A 25 27.22 -11.74 -2.06
CA GLU A 25 27.81 -13.06 -1.82
C GLU A 25 28.98 -12.93 -0.82
N LYS A 26 29.80 -11.88 -0.94
CA LYS A 26 30.89 -11.57 0.00
C LYS A 26 30.36 -11.38 1.43
N PHE A 27 29.26 -10.65 1.61
CA PHE A 27 28.66 -10.46 2.92
C PHE A 27 28.12 -11.78 3.49
N MET A 28 27.40 -12.57 2.69
CA MET A 28 26.84 -13.85 3.14
C MET A 28 27.94 -14.86 3.52
N GLN A 29 29.07 -14.87 2.81
CA GLN A 29 30.25 -15.66 3.18
C GLN A 29 30.83 -15.19 4.52
N ALA A 30 30.94 -13.87 4.73
CA ALA A 30 31.39 -13.32 6.01
C ALA A 30 30.44 -13.66 7.17
N VAL A 31 29.12 -13.69 6.94
CA VAL A 31 28.13 -14.16 7.93
C VAL A 31 28.38 -15.62 8.31
N ALA A 32 28.58 -16.49 7.32
CA ALA A 32 28.81 -17.91 7.54
C ALA A 32 30.10 -18.18 8.34
N LEU A 33 31.17 -17.44 8.02
CA LEU A 33 32.47 -17.53 8.69
C LEU A 33 32.59 -16.68 9.96
N ASP A 34 31.53 -15.94 10.32
CA ASP A 34 31.49 -15.03 11.46
C ASP A 34 32.64 -13.99 11.45
N GLN A 35 32.88 -13.42 10.27
CA GLN A 35 33.93 -12.45 10.00
C GLN A 35 33.42 -11.01 10.05
N GLU A 36 34.35 -10.08 10.16
CA GLU A 36 34.08 -8.67 9.89
C GLU A 36 34.08 -8.39 8.39
N TYR A 37 33.33 -7.37 7.99
CA TYR A 37 33.36 -6.82 6.64
C TYR A 37 33.55 -5.30 6.70
N GLU A 38 34.07 -4.76 5.60
CA GLU A 38 34.37 -3.34 5.46
C GLU A 38 33.11 -2.54 5.13
N LEU A 39 32.90 -1.45 5.87
CA LEU A 39 31.94 -0.42 5.54
C LEU A 39 32.62 0.56 4.60
N VAL A 40 32.10 0.68 3.38
CA VAL A 40 32.66 1.53 2.33
C VAL A 40 31.73 2.72 2.10
N ASP A 41 32.28 3.92 2.10
CA ASP A 41 31.53 5.12 1.69
C ASP A 41 31.38 5.10 0.16
N PRO A 42 30.14 5.09 -0.38
CA PRO A 42 29.90 4.99 -1.81
C PRO A 42 30.43 6.19 -2.62
N HIS A 43 30.66 7.35 -1.99
CA HIS A 43 31.17 8.53 -2.70
C HIS A 43 32.70 8.50 -2.85
N SER A 44 33.40 8.14 -1.79
CA SER A 44 34.87 8.14 -1.77
C SER A 44 35.50 6.79 -2.12
N GLY A 45 34.73 5.70 -2.04
CA GLY A 45 35.22 4.32 -2.20
C GLY A 45 36.15 3.86 -1.06
N LYS A 46 36.31 4.67 -0.02
CA LYS A 46 37.22 4.37 1.11
C LYS A 46 36.50 3.55 2.17
N VAL A 47 37.27 2.68 2.83
CA VAL A 47 36.82 1.99 4.04
C VAL A 47 36.70 3.02 5.16
N VAL A 48 35.48 3.19 5.67
CA VAL A 48 35.15 4.13 6.76
C VAL A 48 34.93 3.41 8.10
N GLY A 49 34.85 2.09 8.08
CA GLY A 49 34.71 1.28 9.28
C GLY A 49 34.67 -0.21 8.99
N ARG A 50 34.50 -1.01 10.03
CA ARG A 50 34.29 -2.46 9.95
C ARG A 50 33.19 -2.86 10.92
N GLU A 51 32.42 -3.86 10.55
CA GLU A 51 31.38 -4.44 11.41
C GLU A 51 31.39 -5.95 11.30
N ARG A 52 31.01 -6.63 12.38
CA ARG A 52 30.83 -8.09 12.38
C ARG A 52 29.61 -8.44 11.53
N ALA A 53 29.80 -9.23 10.47
CA ALA A 53 28.73 -9.53 9.51
C ALA A 53 27.53 -10.19 10.19
N ARG A 54 27.78 -11.10 11.16
CA ARG A 54 26.74 -11.76 11.95
C ARG A 54 25.87 -10.80 12.76
N LYS A 55 26.47 -9.76 13.35
CA LYS A 55 25.73 -8.71 14.08
C LYS A 55 24.74 -7.99 13.16
N VAL A 56 25.17 -7.63 11.94
CA VAL A 56 24.30 -6.97 10.95
C VAL A 56 23.19 -7.92 10.50
N TYR A 57 23.53 -9.17 10.18
CA TYR A 57 22.57 -10.18 9.74
C TYR A 57 21.53 -10.50 10.82
N ASP A 58 21.94 -10.68 12.08
CA ASP A 58 21.03 -10.90 13.20
C ASP A 58 20.10 -9.71 13.42
N THR A 59 20.58 -8.47 13.20
CA THR A 59 19.73 -7.28 13.27
C THR A 59 18.66 -7.29 12.17
N ILE A 60 18.99 -7.74 10.95
CA ILE A 60 18.03 -7.91 9.85
C ILE A 60 16.96 -8.93 10.23
N VAL A 61 17.37 -10.09 10.73
CA VAL A 61 16.47 -11.15 11.19
C VAL A 61 15.56 -10.66 12.31
N ASP A 62 16.11 -9.95 13.29
CA ASP A 62 15.36 -9.44 14.43
C ASP A 62 14.30 -8.43 14.01
N MET A 63 14.65 -7.48 13.15
CA MET A 63 13.71 -6.48 12.65
C MET A 63 12.61 -7.13 11.81
N ALA A 64 12.99 -8.02 10.88
CA ALA A 64 12.02 -8.75 10.06
C ALA A 64 11.08 -9.62 10.91
N TRP A 65 11.57 -10.25 11.97
CA TRP A 65 10.73 -10.99 12.92
C TRP A 65 9.78 -10.09 13.72
N GLN A 66 10.22 -8.88 14.07
CA GLN A 66 9.42 -7.91 14.83
C GLN A 66 8.33 -7.28 14.00
N ASN A 67 8.62 -6.84 12.77
CA ASN A 67 7.70 -6.01 11.98
C ASN A 67 7.61 -6.41 10.49
N GLY A 68 8.23 -7.50 10.04
CA GLY A 68 8.22 -7.94 8.64
C GLY A 68 9.19 -7.18 7.71
N GLU A 69 9.99 -6.26 8.23
CA GLU A 69 10.96 -5.46 7.47
C GLU A 69 12.30 -5.34 8.21
N PRO A 70 13.43 -5.17 7.50
CA PRO A 70 13.55 -5.11 6.05
C PRO A 70 13.43 -6.48 5.38
N GLY A 71 12.97 -6.48 4.13
CA GLY A 71 13.18 -7.62 3.24
C GLY A 71 14.66 -7.81 2.91
N ILE A 72 15.00 -8.90 2.23
CA ILE A 72 16.36 -9.14 1.75
C ILE A 72 16.38 -9.35 0.24
N VAL A 73 17.42 -8.83 -0.41
CA VAL A 73 17.65 -8.96 -1.85
C VAL A 73 19.09 -9.40 -2.07
N PHE A 74 19.32 -10.45 -2.84
CA PHE A 74 20.65 -10.96 -3.15
C PHE A 74 21.18 -10.31 -4.44
N ILE A 75 21.82 -9.16 -4.29
CA ILE A 75 22.10 -8.25 -5.42
C ILE A 75 23.07 -8.82 -6.44
N ASP A 76 24.08 -9.58 -5.99
CA ASP A 76 25.03 -10.26 -6.88
C ASP A 76 24.34 -11.33 -7.74
N ARG A 77 23.28 -11.96 -7.22
CA ARG A 77 22.50 -12.94 -7.98
C ARG A 77 21.63 -12.26 -9.01
N ILE A 78 20.99 -11.16 -8.63
CA ILE A 78 20.24 -10.33 -9.58
C ILE A 78 21.15 -9.94 -10.74
N ASN A 79 22.34 -9.41 -10.46
CA ASN A 79 23.27 -8.97 -11.50
C ASN A 79 23.87 -10.13 -12.32
N ARG A 80 24.05 -11.32 -11.73
CA ARG A 80 24.42 -12.54 -12.48
C ARG A 80 23.43 -12.87 -13.60
N TYR A 81 22.16 -12.53 -13.41
CA TYR A 81 21.09 -12.74 -14.40
C TYR A 81 20.70 -11.44 -15.14
N ASN A 82 21.50 -10.37 -15.05
CA ASN A 82 21.28 -9.16 -15.83
C ASN A 82 21.45 -9.48 -17.33
N PRO A 83 20.43 -9.28 -18.19
CA PRO A 83 20.53 -9.63 -19.59
C PRO A 83 21.49 -8.72 -20.38
N VAL A 84 21.77 -7.52 -19.90
CA VAL A 84 22.66 -6.54 -20.57
C VAL A 84 23.62 -5.92 -19.54
N PRO A 85 24.61 -6.68 -19.00
CA PRO A 85 25.53 -6.18 -17.97
C PRO A 85 26.31 -4.94 -18.40
N SER A 86 26.62 -4.83 -19.69
CA SER A 86 27.33 -3.68 -20.27
C SER A 86 26.55 -2.36 -20.22
N ALA A 87 25.23 -2.39 -19.96
CA ALA A 87 24.39 -1.21 -19.84
C ALA A 87 24.36 -0.63 -18.41
N GLY A 88 24.82 -1.37 -17.41
CA GLY A 88 24.85 -0.92 -16.01
C GLY A 88 24.62 -2.04 -15.02
N GLU A 89 24.79 -1.72 -13.75
CA GLU A 89 24.49 -2.60 -12.63
C GLU A 89 23.05 -2.37 -12.14
N ILE A 90 22.33 -3.45 -11.85
CA ILE A 90 21.03 -3.38 -11.20
C ILE A 90 21.28 -3.14 -9.71
N GLU A 91 20.87 -1.98 -9.22
CA GLU A 91 21.14 -1.53 -7.84
C GLU A 91 19.92 -1.69 -6.91
N SER A 92 18.72 -1.91 -7.47
CA SER A 92 17.48 -1.97 -6.70
C SER A 92 16.38 -2.76 -7.42
N THR A 93 15.25 -2.91 -6.75
CA THR A 93 14.02 -3.47 -7.32
C THR A 93 12.89 -2.45 -7.26
N ASN A 94 11.81 -2.71 -7.97
CA ASN A 94 10.52 -2.05 -7.71
C ASN A 94 9.97 -2.40 -6.30
N PRO A 95 8.88 -1.75 -5.85
CA PRO A 95 8.36 -1.90 -4.48
C PRO A 95 8.04 -3.34 -4.04
N CYS A 96 7.60 -4.19 -4.97
CA CYS A 96 7.19 -5.55 -4.66
C CYS A 96 8.30 -6.60 -4.85
N GLY A 97 9.50 -6.18 -5.27
CA GLY A 97 10.70 -7.00 -5.36
C GLY A 97 10.82 -7.87 -6.62
N GLU A 98 9.80 -7.95 -7.46
CA GLU A 98 9.74 -8.82 -8.64
C GLU A 98 10.44 -8.25 -9.87
N GLN A 99 10.67 -6.93 -9.94
CA GLN A 99 11.35 -6.25 -11.04
C GLN A 99 12.68 -5.65 -10.58
N PRO A 100 13.79 -6.40 -10.68
CA PRO A 100 15.12 -5.82 -10.68
C PRO A 100 15.36 -5.08 -12.00
N LEU A 101 15.55 -3.77 -11.91
CA LEU A 101 15.61 -2.87 -13.05
C LEU A 101 16.86 -2.00 -12.98
N LEU A 102 17.41 -1.67 -14.14
CA LEU A 102 18.43 -0.64 -14.23
C LEU A 102 17.85 0.74 -13.95
N PRO A 103 18.68 1.74 -13.60
CA PRO A 103 18.22 3.11 -13.46
C PRO A 103 17.41 3.57 -14.68
N TYR A 104 16.25 4.18 -14.42
CA TYR A 104 15.28 4.67 -15.43
C TYR A 104 14.66 3.60 -16.33
N GLU A 105 14.88 2.31 -16.08
CA GLU A 105 14.21 1.24 -16.81
C GLU A 105 12.78 1.04 -16.29
N SER A 106 11.89 0.52 -17.15
CA SER A 106 10.53 0.12 -16.76
C SER A 106 10.15 -1.22 -17.37
N CYS A 107 9.09 -1.84 -16.83
CA CYS A 107 8.60 -3.14 -17.28
C CYS A 107 7.07 -3.14 -17.34
N ASN A 108 6.53 -3.74 -18.40
CA ASN A 108 5.09 -4.00 -18.52
C ASN A 108 4.75 -5.38 -17.96
N LEU A 109 3.72 -5.46 -17.11
CA LEU A 109 3.35 -6.69 -16.42
C LEU A 109 2.05 -7.29 -16.98
N GLY A 110 1.98 -8.61 -17.00
CA GLY A 110 0.76 -9.37 -17.29
C GLY A 110 0.77 -10.68 -16.51
N SER A 111 -0.40 -11.29 -16.29
CA SER A 111 -0.50 -12.55 -15.55
C SER A 111 -1.50 -13.51 -16.17
N ILE A 112 -1.07 -14.76 -16.36
CA ILE A 112 -1.92 -15.83 -16.86
C ILE A 112 -2.70 -16.45 -15.70
N ASN A 113 -4.02 -16.56 -15.84
CA ASN A 113 -4.84 -17.30 -14.89
C ASN A 113 -4.69 -18.82 -15.10
N LEU A 114 -3.85 -19.47 -14.30
CA LEU A 114 -3.58 -20.92 -14.42
C LEU A 114 -4.82 -21.78 -14.18
N ASN A 115 -5.73 -21.34 -13.32
CA ASN A 115 -6.98 -22.04 -13.06
C ASN A 115 -7.81 -22.26 -14.34
N ALA A 116 -7.76 -21.30 -15.28
CA ALA A 116 -8.53 -21.40 -16.53
C ALA A 116 -8.08 -22.55 -17.46
N PHE A 117 -6.91 -23.12 -17.21
CA PHE A 117 -6.33 -24.18 -18.04
C PHE A 117 -6.50 -25.58 -17.45
N VAL A 118 -7.17 -25.73 -16.30
CA VAL A 118 -7.48 -27.05 -15.75
C VAL A 118 -8.72 -27.63 -16.44
N LYS A 119 -8.56 -28.79 -17.08
CA LYS A 119 -9.61 -29.54 -17.77
C LYS A 119 -9.46 -31.03 -17.45
N ASP A 120 -10.58 -31.66 -17.09
CA ASP A 120 -10.64 -33.11 -16.82
C ASP A 120 -9.56 -33.61 -15.82
N GLY A 121 -9.25 -32.80 -14.80
CA GLY A 121 -8.25 -33.12 -13.78
C GLY A 121 -6.78 -32.98 -14.22
N ALA A 122 -6.52 -32.34 -15.36
CA ALA A 122 -5.17 -32.09 -15.88
C ALA A 122 -5.03 -30.66 -16.43
N LEU A 123 -3.79 -30.22 -16.67
CA LEU A 123 -3.51 -28.92 -17.27
C LEU A 123 -3.48 -29.02 -18.80
N ASP A 124 -4.23 -28.15 -19.48
CA ASP A 124 -4.18 -27.99 -20.93
C ASP A 124 -2.98 -27.13 -21.33
N TYR A 125 -1.82 -27.78 -21.47
CA TYR A 125 -0.57 -27.12 -21.87
C TYR A 125 -0.66 -26.48 -23.25
N ALA A 126 -1.40 -27.06 -24.20
CA ALA A 126 -1.52 -26.50 -25.54
C ALA A 126 -2.26 -25.14 -25.53
N ALA A 127 -3.34 -25.04 -24.76
CA ALA A 127 -4.05 -23.78 -24.56
C ALA A 127 -3.21 -22.76 -23.77
N LEU A 128 -2.47 -23.23 -22.75
CA LEU A 128 -1.55 -22.38 -21.97
C LEU A 128 -0.46 -21.77 -22.87
N GLU A 129 0.25 -22.60 -23.65
CA GLU A 129 1.33 -22.14 -24.52
C GLU A 129 0.82 -21.15 -25.58
N LYS A 130 -0.34 -21.39 -26.18
CA LYS A 130 -0.98 -20.43 -27.10
C LYS A 130 -1.28 -19.08 -26.41
N THR A 131 -1.74 -19.11 -25.17
CA THR A 131 -2.04 -17.91 -24.38
C THR A 131 -0.75 -17.16 -24.03
N VAL A 132 0.32 -17.87 -23.66
CA VAL A 132 1.65 -17.30 -23.40
C VAL A 132 2.13 -16.51 -24.62
N LYS A 133 2.10 -17.09 -25.83
CA LYS A 133 2.52 -16.40 -27.06
C LYS A 133 1.72 -15.10 -27.29
N THR A 134 0.41 -15.18 -27.09
CA THR A 134 -0.49 -14.02 -27.24
C THR A 134 -0.16 -12.94 -26.20
N ALA A 135 0.08 -13.33 -24.96
CA ALA A 135 0.41 -12.41 -23.87
C ALA A 135 1.76 -11.71 -24.08
N VAL A 136 2.79 -12.42 -24.55
CA VAL A 136 4.09 -11.82 -24.91
C VAL A 136 3.93 -10.78 -26.02
N HIS A 137 3.18 -11.11 -27.08
CA HIS A 137 2.90 -10.16 -28.16
C HIS A 137 2.12 -8.94 -27.66
N PHE A 138 1.13 -9.15 -26.80
CA PHE A 138 0.37 -8.07 -26.18
C PHE A 138 1.28 -7.14 -25.36
N LEU A 139 2.11 -7.69 -24.47
CA LEU A 139 3.02 -6.92 -23.62
C LEU A 139 4.11 -6.17 -24.42
N ASP A 140 4.60 -6.77 -25.52
CA ASP A 140 5.52 -6.07 -26.44
C ASP A 140 4.82 -4.87 -27.12
N ASN A 141 3.55 -5.00 -27.52
CA ASN A 141 2.79 -3.89 -28.08
C ASN A 141 2.59 -2.76 -27.05
N VAL A 142 2.41 -3.09 -25.76
CA VAL A 142 2.24 -2.08 -24.70
C VAL A 142 3.43 -1.12 -24.67
N ILE A 143 4.66 -1.60 -24.90
CA ILE A 143 5.87 -0.76 -24.93
C ILE A 143 5.72 0.38 -25.96
N ASP A 144 5.18 0.06 -27.14
CA ASP A 144 5.12 1.02 -28.24
C ASP A 144 4.00 2.06 -28.08
N VAL A 145 2.91 1.70 -27.39
CA VAL A 145 1.77 2.60 -27.13
C VAL A 145 1.83 3.31 -25.77
N ASN A 146 2.76 2.91 -24.89
CA ASN A 146 2.91 3.53 -23.58
C ASN A 146 3.37 4.99 -23.72
N ARG A 147 2.93 5.83 -22.78
CA ARG A 147 3.38 7.22 -22.65
C ARG A 147 4.19 7.36 -21.37
N TYR A 148 5.50 7.54 -21.54
CA TYR A 148 6.42 7.60 -20.42
C TYR A 148 6.44 9.01 -19.80
N PRO A 149 6.59 9.11 -18.47
CA PRO A 149 6.59 10.40 -17.79
C PRO A 149 7.89 11.19 -18.03
N LEU A 150 8.99 10.52 -18.36
CA LEU A 150 10.30 11.12 -18.63
C LEU A 150 10.91 10.52 -19.91
N PRO A 151 11.54 11.34 -20.79
CA PRO A 151 12.16 10.83 -22.01
C PRO A 151 13.25 9.78 -21.77
N ILE A 152 14.03 9.92 -20.69
CA ILE A 152 15.08 8.94 -20.32
C ILE A 152 14.49 7.56 -20.01
N ILE A 153 13.27 7.51 -19.44
CA ILE A 153 12.59 6.25 -19.16
C ILE A 153 12.12 5.60 -20.46
N GLU A 154 11.60 6.41 -21.40
CA GLU A 154 11.22 5.94 -22.72
C GLU A 154 12.41 5.34 -23.46
N GLU A 155 13.53 6.06 -23.51
CA GLU A 155 14.76 5.61 -24.17
C GLU A 155 15.27 4.30 -23.56
N MET A 156 15.44 4.24 -22.24
CA MET A 156 15.90 3.05 -21.54
C MET A 156 14.95 1.87 -21.76
N THR A 157 13.64 2.07 -21.62
CA THR A 157 12.64 1.01 -21.80
C THR A 157 12.62 0.50 -23.25
N ARG A 158 12.67 1.39 -24.25
CA ARG A 158 12.70 0.98 -25.66
C ARG A 158 14.00 0.28 -26.04
N SER A 159 15.12 0.58 -25.37
CA SER A 159 16.43 -0.02 -25.64
C SER A 159 16.53 -1.50 -25.24
N MET A 160 15.81 -1.91 -24.19
CA MET A 160 15.82 -3.29 -23.65
C MET A 160 14.52 -4.04 -23.89
N ARG A 161 13.40 -3.31 -23.99
CA ARG A 161 12.05 -3.84 -24.19
C ARG A 161 11.66 -4.93 -23.18
N LYS A 162 12.02 -4.77 -21.90
CA LYS A 162 11.68 -5.73 -20.85
C LYS A 162 10.17 -5.85 -20.68
N ILE A 163 9.70 -7.09 -20.57
CA ILE A 163 8.34 -7.43 -20.19
C ILE A 163 8.36 -8.46 -19.05
N GLY A 164 7.26 -8.51 -18.30
CA GLY A 164 7.10 -9.37 -17.15
C GLY A 164 5.80 -10.15 -17.23
N LEU A 165 5.82 -11.30 -17.88
CA LEU A 165 4.71 -12.25 -17.88
C LEU A 165 4.82 -13.18 -16.66
N GLY A 166 3.80 -13.14 -15.81
CA GLY A 166 3.66 -14.03 -14.66
C GLY A 166 2.38 -14.85 -14.69
N VAL A 167 1.99 -15.34 -13.52
CA VAL A 167 0.81 -16.18 -13.32
C VAL A 167 -0.02 -15.72 -12.13
N MET A 168 -1.29 -16.11 -12.11
CA MET A 168 -2.20 -16.05 -10.96
C MET A 168 -3.07 -17.32 -10.93
N GLY A 169 -3.79 -17.55 -9.84
CA GLY A 169 -4.68 -18.71 -9.70
C GLY A 169 -3.94 -20.04 -9.51
N PHE A 170 -2.67 -20.01 -9.06
CA PHE A 170 -1.90 -21.24 -8.83
C PHE A 170 -2.49 -22.12 -7.73
N ALA A 171 -2.97 -21.55 -6.62
CA ALA A 171 -3.60 -22.32 -5.54
C ALA A 171 -4.93 -22.94 -6.00
N ASP A 172 -5.75 -22.20 -6.75
CA ASP A 172 -6.97 -22.75 -7.36
C ASP A 172 -6.69 -23.89 -8.33
N MET A 173 -5.66 -23.74 -9.16
CA MET A 173 -5.21 -24.80 -10.06
C MET A 173 -4.87 -26.06 -9.26
N LEU A 174 -4.10 -25.93 -8.19
CA LEU A 174 -3.74 -27.04 -7.31
C LEU A 174 -4.97 -27.69 -6.66
N TYR A 175 -5.94 -26.91 -6.20
CA TYR A 175 -7.19 -27.45 -5.64
C TYR A 175 -7.94 -28.29 -6.67
N ARG A 176 -8.08 -27.81 -7.90
CA ARG A 176 -8.78 -28.55 -8.97
C ARG A 176 -8.05 -29.80 -9.44
N LEU A 177 -6.73 -29.83 -9.27
CA LEU A 177 -5.91 -31.02 -9.52
C LEU A 177 -5.85 -31.97 -8.31
N GLY A 178 -6.40 -31.58 -7.16
CA GLY A 178 -6.35 -32.37 -5.92
C GLY A 178 -4.95 -32.45 -5.31
N ILE A 179 -4.08 -31.47 -5.56
CA ILE A 179 -2.67 -31.46 -5.13
C ILE A 179 -2.51 -30.47 -3.96
N PRO A 180 -2.05 -30.89 -2.77
CA PRO A 180 -1.78 -29.97 -1.67
C PRO A 180 -0.56 -29.07 -1.96
N TYR A 181 -0.67 -27.77 -1.68
CA TYR A 181 0.38 -26.78 -1.95
C TYR A 181 1.72 -27.10 -1.28
N ASN A 182 1.70 -27.66 -0.07
CA ASN A 182 2.89 -27.96 0.75
C ASN A 182 3.51 -29.34 0.45
N THR A 183 3.43 -29.81 -0.79
CA THR A 183 4.00 -31.11 -1.22
C THR A 183 5.08 -30.92 -2.27
N GLU A 184 6.03 -31.86 -2.33
CA GLU A 184 7.03 -31.89 -3.40
C GLU A 184 6.37 -32.07 -4.79
N GLN A 185 5.20 -32.72 -4.86
CA GLN A 185 4.41 -32.79 -6.09
C GLN A 185 3.98 -31.39 -6.57
N ALA A 186 3.49 -30.53 -5.68
CA ALA A 186 3.13 -29.15 -6.03
C ALA A 186 4.35 -28.32 -6.45
N VAL A 187 5.49 -28.49 -5.76
CA VAL A 187 6.76 -27.83 -6.09
C VAL A 187 7.25 -28.28 -7.48
N GLN A 188 7.16 -29.57 -7.80
CA GLN A 188 7.54 -30.06 -9.13
C GLN A 188 6.58 -29.54 -10.21
N LEU A 189 5.28 -29.53 -9.95
CA LEU A 189 4.31 -28.97 -10.89
C LEU A 189 4.55 -27.47 -11.13
N ALA A 190 4.94 -26.71 -10.10
CA ALA A 190 5.35 -25.32 -10.25
C ALA A 190 6.54 -25.15 -11.21
N ARG A 191 7.57 -26.00 -11.07
CA ARG A 191 8.71 -26.03 -12.01
C ARG A 191 8.25 -26.33 -13.43
N ASP A 192 7.45 -27.38 -13.61
CA ASP A 192 7.02 -27.84 -14.93
C ASP A 192 6.19 -26.77 -15.66
N VAL A 193 5.25 -26.15 -14.94
CA VAL A 193 4.40 -25.07 -15.46
C VAL A 193 5.24 -23.84 -15.80
N MET A 194 6.10 -23.37 -14.89
CA MET A 194 6.88 -22.16 -15.12
C MET A 194 7.93 -22.36 -16.21
N SER A 195 8.53 -23.55 -16.30
CA SER A 195 9.44 -23.93 -17.38
C SER A 195 8.76 -23.90 -18.74
N ALA A 196 7.53 -24.44 -18.85
CA ALA A 196 6.74 -24.39 -20.08
C ALA A 196 6.39 -22.94 -20.47
N ILE A 197 6.05 -22.09 -19.49
CA ILE A 197 5.77 -20.67 -19.72
C ILE A 197 7.03 -19.94 -20.20
N GLN A 198 8.17 -20.08 -19.51
CA GLN A 198 9.40 -19.39 -19.88
C GLN A 198 9.90 -19.80 -21.27
N ARG A 199 9.93 -21.11 -21.55
CA ARG A 199 10.33 -21.65 -22.86
C ARG A 199 9.45 -21.08 -23.97
N THR A 200 8.14 -21.10 -23.78
CA THR A 200 7.18 -20.59 -24.77
C THR A 200 7.26 -19.07 -24.93
N ALA A 201 7.47 -18.34 -23.82
CA ALA A 201 7.59 -16.89 -23.84
C ALA A 201 8.87 -16.42 -24.55
N ARG A 202 10.01 -17.10 -24.30
CA ARG A 202 11.26 -16.85 -25.01
C ARG A 202 11.11 -17.15 -26.50
N GLN A 203 10.52 -18.30 -26.86
CA GLN A 203 10.22 -18.63 -28.25
C GLN A 203 9.36 -17.56 -28.92
N ALA A 204 8.31 -17.08 -28.25
CA ALA A 204 7.46 -16.00 -28.77
C ALA A 204 8.25 -14.70 -28.99
N SER A 205 9.18 -14.37 -28.09
CA SER A 205 10.05 -13.21 -28.22
C SER A 205 11.04 -13.36 -29.39
N GLU A 206 11.60 -14.54 -29.62
CA GLU A 206 12.42 -14.84 -30.80
C GLU A 206 11.60 -14.70 -32.09
N GLU A 207 10.40 -15.28 -32.14
CA GLU A 207 9.48 -15.20 -33.28
C GLU A 207 9.12 -13.73 -33.59
N LEU A 208 8.85 -12.90 -32.58
CA LEU A 208 8.61 -11.47 -32.75
C LEU A 208 9.85 -10.72 -33.25
N ALA A 209 11.04 -11.10 -32.80
CA ALA A 209 12.29 -10.47 -33.22
C ALA A 209 12.57 -10.67 -34.71
N LEU A 210 12.21 -11.83 -35.26
CA LEU A 210 12.35 -12.11 -36.69
C LEU A 210 11.46 -11.21 -37.56
N VAL A 211 10.33 -10.74 -37.02
CA VAL A 211 9.37 -9.89 -37.74
C VAL A 211 9.60 -8.41 -37.48
N ARG A 212 9.95 -8.04 -36.23
CA ARG A 212 9.99 -6.64 -35.75
C ARG A 212 11.41 -6.13 -35.44
N GLY A 213 12.41 -6.99 -35.56
CA GLY A 213 13.77 -6.76 -35.08
C GLY A 213 13.94 -7.07 -33.59
N SER A 214 15.17 -7.41 -33.21
CA SER A 214 15.56 -7.60 -31.80
C SER A 214 15.44 -6.30 -30.99
N PHE A 215 15.44 -6.40 -29.65
CA PHE A 215 15.61 -5.19 -28.83
C PHE A 215 16.94 -4.49 -29.16
N PRO A 216 17.02 -3.15 -29.13
CA PRO A 216 18.18 -2.39 -29.60
C PRO A 216 19.53 -2.80 -28.99
N LEU A 217 19.56 -3.20 -27.72
CA LEU A 217 20.80 -3.61 -27.05
C LEU A 217 21.11 -5.12 -27.16
N PHE A 218 20.44 -5.84 -28.05
CA PHE A 218 20.60 -7.30 -28.21
C PHE A 218 22.05 -7.74 -28.46
N ASP A 219 22.80 -7.04 -29.31
CA ASP A 219 24.19 -7.41 -29.63
C ASP A 219 25.15 -7.23 -28.43
N LYS A 220 24.72 -6.53 -27.37
CA LYS A 220 25.47 -6.36 -26.12
C LYS A 220 24.93 -7.21 -24.97
N SER A 221 23.99 -8.10 -25.27
CA SER A 221 23.28 -8.92 -24.29
C SER A 221 23.90 -10.31 -24.14
N VAL A 222 23.63 -10.96 -23.01
CA VAL A 222 24.03 -12.35 -22.75
C VAL A 222 23.44 -13.32 -23.77
N TYR A 223 22.30 -12.99 -24.39
CA TYR A 223 21.69 -13.83 -25.42
C TYR A 223 22.57 -13.93 -26.67
N LYS A 224 23.25 -12.84 -27.04
CA LYS A 224 24.18 -12.85 -28.19
C LYS A 224 25.36 -13.77 -27.91
N GLU A 225 25.92 -13.68 -26.71
CA GLU A 225 27.03 -14.53 -26.25
C GLU A 225 26.63 -16.02 -26.17
N GLN A 226 25.39 -16.29 -25.78
CA GLN A 226 24.80 -17.63 -25.74
C GLN A 226 24.42 -18.18 -27.13
N GLY A 227 24.62 -17.41 -28.21
CA GLY A 227 24.39 -17.86 -29.59
C GLY A 227 22.95 -17.71 -30.09
N PHE A 228 22.09 -16.99 -29.38
CA PHE A 228 20.77 -16.64 -29.90
C PHE A 228 20.93 -15.75 -31.13
N LYS A 229 20.05 -15.95 -32.13
CA LYS A 229 20.09 -15.19 -33.38
C LYS A 229 19.29 -13.89 -33.30
N ALA A 230 18.19 -13.89 -32.56
CA ALA A 230 17.32 -12.74 -32.38
C ALA A 230 16.53 -12.86 -31.07
N MET A 231 16.17 -11.73 -30.44
CA MET A 231 15.33 -11.71 -29.25
C MET A 231 14.63 -10.34 -29.15
N ARG A 232 13.31 -10.31 -28.97
CA ARG A 232 12.54 -9.06 -29.00
C ARG A 232 12.59 -8.32 -27.66
N ASN A 233 12.74 -9.04 -26.56
CA ASN A 233 12.64 -8.53 -25.19
C ASN A 233 13.84 -9.02 -24.37
N ALA A 234 14.47 -8.13 -23.59
CA ALA A 234 15.61 -8.51 -22.74
C ALA A 234 15.21 -9.43 -21.57
N THR A 235 13.97 -9.34 -21.08
CA THR A 235 13.36 -10.30 -20.16
C THR A 235 11.93 -10.55 -20.58
N VAL A 236 11.39 -11.74 -20.27
CA VAL A 236 10.00 -12.10 -20.61
C VAL A 236 9.16 -12.52 -19.41
N THR A 237 9.78 -13.01 -18.34
CA THR A 237 9.06 -13.62 -17.21
C THR A 237 9.30 -12.93 -15.87
N THR A 238 8.26 -12.89 -15.03
CA THR A 238 8.29 -12.37 -13.65
C THR A 238 7.17 -13.01 -12.86
N ILE A 239 7.24 -13.03 -11.52
CA ILE A 239 6.07 -13.34 -10.70
C ILE A 239 5.73 -12.14 -9.83
N ALA A 240 4.69 -11.40 -10.22
CA ALA A 240 4.21 -10.21 -9.54
C ALA A 240 3.06 -10.53 -8.58
N PRO A 241 2.82 -9.68 -7.56
CA PRO A 241 1.55 -9.70 -6.84
C PRO A 241 0.41 -9.38 -7.80
N THR A 242 -0.70 -10.09 -7.69
CA THR A 242 -1.85 -9.89 -8.57
C THR A 242 -3.08 -9.41 -7.79
N GLY A 243 -2.87 -8.60 -6.75
CA GLY A 243 -3.89 -8.28 -5.74
C GLY A 243 -5.22 -7.79 -6.30
N THR A 244 -5.21 -6.93 -7.33
CA THR A 244 -6.45 -6.44 -7.95
C THR A 244 -6.93 -7.37 -9.08
N ILE A 245 -6.02 -7.80 -9.97
CA ILE A 245 -6.41 -8.56 -11.17
C ILE A 245 -6.88 -9.98 -10.84
N SER A 246 -6.41 -10.59 -9.75
CA SER A 246 -6.89 -11.90 -9.31
C SER A 246 -8.30 -11.82 -8.72
N ILE A 247 -8.66 -10.70 -8.08
CA ILE A 247 -10.03 -10.42 -7.63
C ILE A 247 -10.96 -10.30 -8.84
N ILE A 248 -10.55 -9.57 -9.88
CA ILE A 248 -11.32 -9.46 -11.14
C ILE A 248 -11.58 -10.84 -11.74
N CYS A 249 -10.57 -11.72 -11.72
CA CYS A 249 -10.69 -13.08 -12.23
C CYS A 249 -11.28 -14.09 -11.24
N GLY A 250 -11.55 -13.70 -9.99
CA GLY A 250 -12.06 -14.58 -8.94
C GLY A 250 -11.14 -15.76 -8.59
N VAL A 251 -9.81 -15.53 -8.59
CA VAL A 251 -8.80 -16.57 -8.31
C VAL A 251 -7.75 -16.09 -7.30
N SER A 252 -6.93 -17.02 -6.81
CA SER A 252 -5.82 -16.79 -5.90
C SER A 252 -4.78 -15.85 -6.49
N SER A 253 -4.14 -15.05 -5.63
CA SER A 253 -3.15 -14.06 -6.05
C SER A 253 -1.83 -14.72 -6.42
N GLY A 254 -1.29 -14.44 -7.60
CA GLY A 254 0.05 -14.86 -8.00
C GLY A 254 0.26 -16.36 -7.84
N ILE A 255 1.36 -16.69 -7.18
CA ILE A 255 1.70 -18.04 -6.71
C ILE A 255 1.40 -18.23 -5.22
N GLU A 256 0.69 -17.29 -4.58
CA GLU A 256 0.37 -17.34 -3.16
C GLU A 256 -0.65 -18.46 -2.87
N PRO A 257 -0.52 -19.18 -1.76
CA PRO A 257 -1.62 -20.00 -1.26
C PRO A 257 -2.76 -19.11 -0.78
N VAL A 258 -3.97 -19.66 -0.72
CA VAL A 258 -5.12 -18.92 -0.20
C VAL A 258 -4.92 -18.64 1.28
N PHE A 259 -5.14 -17.39 1.70
CA PHE A 259 -4.97 -16.98 3.09
C PHE A 259 -6.01 -17.62 4.02
N ALA A 260 -7.28 -17.64 3.62
CA ALA A 260 -8.36 -18.26 4.36
C ALA A 260 -9.42 -18.86 3.42
N ILE A 261 -9.91 -20.06 3.74
CA ILE A 261 -10.99 -20.73 2.98
C ILE A 261 -12.35 -20.09 3.24
N SER A 262 -12.59 -19.62 4.46
CA SER A 262 -13.77 -18.83 4.80
C SER A 262 -13.38 -17.68 5.71
N TYR A 263 -14.03 -16.54 5.55
CA TYR A 263 -13.85 -15.38 6.42
C TYR A 263 -15.19 -14.65 6.60
N VAL A 264 -15.30 -13.92 7.71
CA VAL A 264 -16.49 -13.13 8.03
C VAL A 264 -16.23 -11.67 7.73
N ARG A 265 -17.04 -11.11 6.83
CA ARG A 265 -17.05 -9.69 6.53
C ARG A 265 -18.20 -9.02 7.28
N ASN A 266 -17.89 -7.99 8.05
CA ASN A 266 -18.92 -7.15 8.66
C ASN A 266 -19.50 -6.23 7.58
N VAL A 267 -20.80 -6.36 7.32
CA VAL A 267 -21.55 -5.48 6.42
C VAL A 267 -22.23 -4.39 7.27
N LEU A 268 -22.79 -3.37 6.60
CA LEU A 268 -23.61 -2.35 7.26
C LEU A 268 -24.69 -3.02 8.14
N ASP A 269 -25.04 -2.39 9.25
CA ASP A 269 -26.05 -2.85 10.23
C ASP A 269 -25.66 -4.03 11.15
N ASN A 270 -24.37 -4.26 11.40
CA ASN A 270 -23.85 -5.37 12.24
C ASN A 270 -24.13 -6.79 11.71
N ASP A 271 -24.59 -6.91 10.46
CA ASP A 271 -24.75 -8.20 9.81
C ASP A 271 -23.39 -8.80 9.41
N LYS A 272 -23.26 -10.11 9.67
CA LYS A 272 -22.08 -10.91 9.35
C LYS A 272 -22.32 -11.63 8.03
N LEU A 273 -21.58 -11.26 7.00
CA LEU A 273 -21.56 -11.99 5.74
C LEU A 273 -20.39 -12.98 5.76
N ILE A 274 -20.70 -14.27 5.62
CA ILE A 274 -19.69 -15.31 5.46
C ILE A 274 -19.33 -15.37 3.98
N GLU A 275 -18.07 -15.10 3.66
CA GLU A 275 -17.52 -15.36 2.33
C GLU A 275 -16.72 -16.66 2.38
N VAL A 276 -16.95 -17.53 1.40
CA VAL A 276 -16.33 -18.86 1.29
C VAL A 276 -15.65 -18.93 -0.06
N HIS A 277 -14.49 -19.58 -0.11
CA HIS A 277 -13.77 -19.86 -1.33
C HIS A 277 -14.68 -20.63 -2.33
N PRO A 278 -14.95 -20.11 -3.55
CA PRO A 278 -15.99 -20.65 -4.43
C PRO A 278 -15.83 -22.14 -4.74
N TYR A 279 -14.61 -22.59 -5.04
CA TYR A 279 -14.36 -23.99 -5.34
C TYR A 279 -14.50 -24.91 -4.12
N PHE A 280 -14.18 -24.41 -2.92
CA PHE A 280 -14.39 -25.18 -1.69
C PHE A 280 -15.88 -25.31 -1.38
N GLU A 281 -16.64 -24.21 -1.53
CA GLU A 281 -18.09 -24.22 -1.37
C GLU A 281 -18.76 -25.21 -2.33
N GLN A 282 -18.33 -25.24 -3.59
CA GLN A 282 -18.79 -26.21 -4.57
C GLN A 282 -18.55 -27.65 -4.09
N VAL A 283 -17.31 -28.00 -3.74
CA VAL A 283 -16.95 -29.33 -3.24
C VAL A 283 -17.73 -29.69 -1.99
N ALA A 284 -17.92 -28.74 -1.06
CA ALA A 284 -18.67 -28.94 0.17
C ALA A 284 -20.15 -29.23 -0.08
N LYS A 285 -20.77 -28.56 -1.06
CA LYS A 285 -22.16 -28.78 -1.46
C LYS A 285 -22.32 -30.12 -2.18
N GLU A 286 -21.45 -30.43 -3.14
CA GLU A 286 -21.48 -31.68 -3.91
C GLU A 286 -21.28 -32.91 -3.02
N ARG A 287 -20.42 -32.80 -2.00
CA ARG A 287 -20.16 -33.90 -1.04
C ARG A 287 -21.05 -33.86 0.20
N GLY A 288 -22.00 -32.93 0.27
CA GLY A 288 -23.04 -32.90 1.31
C GLY A 288 -22.56 -32.52 2.72
N PHE A 289 -21.43 -31.83 2.87
CA PHE A 289 -20.92 -31.38 4.19
C PHE A 289 -21.02 -29.86 4.40
N TYR A 290 -21.56 -29.11 3.44
CA TYR A 290 -21.74 -27.67 3.57
C TYR A 290 -22.79 -27.29 4.62
N SER A 291 -22.44 -26.45 5.59
CA SER A 291 -23.40 -25.71 6.43
C SER A 291 -22.84 -24.34 6.81
N LYS A 292 -23.72 -23.37 7.10
CA LYS A 292 -23.29 -22.03 7.53
C LYS A 292 -22.46 -22.11 8.82
N GLU A 293 -22.89 -22.95 9.75
CA GLU A 293 -22.22 -23.17 11.04
C GLU A 293 -20.82 -23.77 10.84
N LEU A 294 -20.64 -24.67 9.87
CA LEU A 294 -19.32 -25.18 9.52
C LEU A 294 -18.44 -24.07 8.93
N MET A 295 -18.96 -23.24 8.02
CA MET A 295 -18.19 -22.14 7.43
C MET A 295 -17.77 -21.11 8.49
N GLU A 296 -18.64 -20.80 9.47
CA GLU A 296 -18.26 -19.95 10.61
C GLU A 296 -17.15 -20.56 11.47
N ARG A 297 -17.19 -21.88 11.71
CA ARG A 297 -16.12 -22.58 12.44
C ARG A 297 -14.80 -22.52 11.68
N ILE A 298 -14.85 -22.77 10.36
CA ILE A 298 -13.69 -22.63 9.46
C ILE A 298 -13.13 -21.21 9.51
N ALA A 299 -13.98 -20.19 9.44
CA ALA A 299 -13.55 -18.79 9.48
C ALA A 299 -12.91 -18.40 10.82
N LYS A 300 -13.39 -18.96 11.94
CA LYS A 300 -12.83 -18.71 13.27
C LYS A 300 -11.48 -19.40 13.47
N GLN A 301 -11.31 -20.60 12.95
CA GLN A 301 -10.10 -21.40 13.13
C GLN A 301 -9.02 -21.10 12.08
N GLY A 302 -9.41 -20.75 10.85
CA GLY A 302 -8.56 -20.41 9.69
C GLY A 302 -7.69 -21.52 9.11
N THR A 303 -7.80 -22.74 9.65
CA THR A 303 -7.30 -23.98 9.06
C THR A 303 -8.42 -25.00 9.02
N LEU A 304 -8.41 -25.87 8.02
CA LEU A 304 -9.34 -27.01 7.94
C LEU A 304 -8.90 -28.21 8.78
N ARG A 305 -7.64 -28.23 9.24
CA ARG A 305 -7.09 -29.37 10.00
C ARG A 305 -7.78 -29.52 11.34
N GLY A 306 -8.30 -30.71 11.61
CA GLY A 306 -8.97 -31.04 12.87
C GLY A 306 -10.35 -30.41 13.05
N ILE A 307 -10.99 -29.91 11.97
CA ILE A 307 -12.38 -29.45 12.01
C ILE A 307 -13.33 -30.63 11.80
N ASP A 308 -14.12 -30.95 12.82
CA ASP A 308 -15.20 -31.93 12.72
C ASP A 308 -16.23 -31.54 11.65
N GLY A 309 -16.43 -32.42 10.67
CA GLY A 309 -17.35 -32.24 9.55
C GLY A 309 -16.69 -31.92 8.21
N VAL A 310 -15.36 -31.74 8.16
CA VAL A 310 -14.61 -31.65 6.90
C VAL A 310 -13.92 -32.98 6.62
N PRO A 311 -14.13 -33.63 5.46
CA PRO A 311 -13.41 -34.84 5.10
C PRO A 311 -11.89 -34.62 5.05
N GLU A 312 -11.11 -35.59 5.55
CA GLU A 312 -9.65 -35.45 5.67
C GLU A 312 -8.96 -35.28 4.31
N ASP A 313 -9.46 -35.93 3.26
CA ASP A 313 -8.95 -35.80 1.91
C ASP A 313 -9.16 -34.38 1.35
N VAL A 314 -10.28 -33.73 1.71
CA VAL A 314 -10.55 -32.32 1.38
C VAL A 314 -9.63 -31.40 2.19
N ALA A 315 -9.57 -31.58 3.51
CA ALA A 315 -8.71 -30.76 4.38
C ALA A 315 -7.23 -30.84 3.99
N ARG A 316 -6.78 -31.98 3.45
CA ARG A 316 -5.43 -32.17 2.93
C ARG A 316 -5.15 -31.31 1.69
N VAL A 317 -6.12 -31.10 0.82
CA VAL A 317 -5.95 -30.33 -0.43
C VAL A 317 -6.09 -28.82 -0.19
N PHE A 318 -7.11 -28.42 0.56
CA PHE A 318 -7.47 -27.02 0.81
C PHE A 318 -6.66 -26.39 1.96
N VAL A 319 -5.34 -26.52 1.89
CA VAL A 319 -4.40 -25.92 2.86
C VAL A 319 -4.34 -24.40 2.70
N THR A 320 -4.33 -23.67 3.82
CA THR A 320 -4.17 -22.21 3.80
C THR A 320 -2.73 -21.79 3.99
N ALA A 321 -2.44 -20.49 3.83
CA ALA A 321 -1.14 -19.91 4.14
C ALA A 321 -0.63 -20.27 5.55
N HIS A 322 -1.52 -20.50 6.51
CA HIS A 322 -1.16 -20.86 7.89
C HIS A 322 -0.80 -22.34 8.06
N ASP A 323 -1.19 -23.21 7.12
CA ASP A 323 -0.89 -24.64 7.13
C ASP A 323 0.46 -24.99 6.48
N ILE A 324 1.11 -23.98 5.88
CA ILE A 324 2.31 -24.12 5.05
C ILE A 324 3.52 -23.67 5.87
N THR A 325 4.54 -24.53 5.94
CA THR A 325 5.77 -24.19 6.65
C THR A 325 6.56 -23.12 5.90
N PRO A 326 7.37 -22.30 6.61
CA PRO A 326 8.26 -21.34 5.96
C PRO A 326 9.19 -21.99 4.91
N GLU A 327 9.68 -23.20 5.19
CA GLU A 327 10.47 -23.99 4.24
C GLU A 327 9.68 -24.29 2.95
N ALA A 328 8.44 -24.75 3.06
CA ALA A 328 7.62 -25.07 1.90
C ALA A 328 7.32 -23.82 1.05
N HIS A 329 7.10 -22.66 1.70
CA HIS A 329 6.99 -21.37 1.00
C HIS A 329 8.25 -21.03 0.20
N ILE A 330 9.44 -21.16 0.81
CA ILE A 330 10.72 -20.89 0.15
C ILE A 330 10.98 -21.86 -1.00
N ARG A 331 10.70 -23.16 -0.82
CA ARG A 331 10.84 -24.17 -1.89
C ARG A 331 9.93 -23.88 -3.08
N MET A 332 8.69 -23.48 -2.83
CA MET A 332 7.77 -23.08 -3.89
C MET A 332 8.27 -21.83 -4.63
N GLN A 333 8.74 -20.82 -3.89
CA GLN A 333 9.34 -19.63 -4.50
C GLN A 333 10.53 -19.99 -5.38
N ALA A 334 11.39 -20.91 -4.92
CA ALA A 334 12.55 -21.37 -5.68
C ALA A 334 12.17 -22.08 -6.97
N ALA A 335 11.14 -22.94 -6.95
CA ALA A 335 10.63 -23.61 -8.15
C ALA A 335 10.20 -22.63 -9.24
N PHE A 336 9.52 -21.54 -8.88
CA PHE A 336 9.16 -20.49 -9.85
C PHE A 336 10.37 -19.64 -10.27
N GLN A 337 11.27 -19.31 -9.33
CA GLN A 337 12.42 -18.44 -9.60
C GLN A 337 13.40 -19.07 -10.61
N GLU A 338 13.53 -20.40 -10.62
CA GLU A 338 14.36 -21.17 -11.54
C GLU A 338 14.07 -20.86 -13.01
N PHE A 339 12.80 -20.64 -13.35
CA PHE A 339 12.33 -20.35 -14.70
C PHE A 339 11.78 -18.90 -14.85
N THR A 340 12.30 -17.97 -14.04
CA THR A 340 11.92 -16.55 -14.07
C THR A 340 13.13 -15.65 -14.35
N ASP A 341 13.06 -14.85 -15.41
CA ASP A 341 14.14 -13.94 -15.82
C ASP A 341 14.34 -12.80 -14.81
N ASN A 342 13.24 -12.16 -14.38
CA ASN A 342 13.24 -11.13 -13.35
C ASN A 342 13.22 -11.80 -11.95
N ALA A 343 12.40 -11.35 -11.00
CA ALA A 343 12.30 -11.94 -9.67
C ALA A 343 10.87 -12.40 -9.34
N VAL A 344 10.74 -13.03 -8.18
CA VAL A 344 9.49 -13.57 -7.66
C VAL A 344 9.07 -12.81 -6.42
N SER A 345 7.91 -12.15 -6.48
CA SER A 345 7.23 -11.63 -5.30
C SER A 345 6.42 -12.74 -4.65
N LYS A 346 6.84 -13.15 -3.46
CA LYS A 346 6.19 -14.15 -2.63
C LYS A 346 6.37 -13.78 -1.17
N THR A 347 5.29 -13.80 -0.41
CA THR A 347 5.34 -13.64 1.05
C THR A 347 5.60 -15.00 1.71
N VAL A 348 6.65 -15.10 2.51
CA VAL A 348 6.86 -16.27 3.39
C VAL A 348 6.10 -16.01 4.69
N ASN A 349 4.95 -16.67 4.85
CA ASN A 349 4.14 -16.50 6.05
C ASN A 349 4.72 -17.35 7.20
N PHE A 350 4.73 -16.76 8.39
CA PHE A 350 5.14 -17.41 9.63
C PHE A 350 4.00 -17.38 10.64
N PRO A 351 3.79 -18.45 11.42
CA PRO A 351 2.86 -18.41 12.53
C PRO A 351 3.34 -17.43 13.60
N ARG A 352 2.42 -16.96 14.44
CA ARG A 352 2.73 -16.06 15.56
C ARG A 352 3.80 -16.60 16.50
N THR A 353 3.85 -17.93 16.66
CA THR A 353 4.80 -18.66 17.50
C THR A 353 6.19 -18.82 16.90
N ALA A 354 6.39 -18.43 15.63
CA ALA A 354 7.70 -18.51 14.99
C ALA A 354 8.75 -17.71 15.76
N THR A 355 9.96 -18.26 15.83
CA THR A 355 11.12 -17.69 16.49
C THR A 355 11.98 -16.89 15.51
N ARG A 356 12.97 -16.17 16.03
CA ARG A 356 14.02 -15.52 15.21
C ARG A 356 14.83 -16.54 14.41
N ASP A 357 15.09 -17.70 14.99
CA ASP A 357 15.86 -18.77 14.35
C ASP A 357 15.11 -19.35 13.15
N ASP A 358 13.77 -19.41 13.19
CA ASP A 358 12.95 -19.81 12.05
C ASP A 358 13.09 -18.82 10.88
N VAL A 359 13.12 -17.51 11.17
CA VAL A 359 13.34 -16.47 10.15
C VAL A 359 14.75 -16.58 9.57
N ARG A 360 15.77 -16.76 10.42
CA ARG A 360 17.15 -16.99 9.97
C ARG A 360 17.24 -18.22 9.06
N ALA A 361 16.64 -19.34 9.46
CA ALA A 361 16.64 -20.57 8.69
C ALA A 361 15.99 -20.40 7.31
N ALA A 362 14.92 -19.60 7.20
CA ALA A 362 14.29 -19.28 5.92
C ALA A 362 15.19 -18.42 5.01
N TYR A 363 15.86 -17.40 5.55
CA TYR A 363 16.82 -16.59 4.81
C TYR A 363 18.04 -17.41 4.36
N ASP A 364 18.58 -18.27 5.23
CA ASP A 364 19.69 -19.16 4.89
C ASP A 364 19.29 -20.17 3.81
N LEU A 365 18.07 -20.71 3.88
CA LEU A 365 17.54 -21.60 2.86
C LEU A 365 17.35 -20.88 1.52
N ALA A 366 16.78 -19.67 1.53
CA ALA A 366 16.63 -18.85 0.34
C ALA A 366 17.97 -18.54 -0.33
N TYR A 367 18.98 -18.24 0.50
CA TYR A 367 20.35 -18.10 0.04
C TYR A 367 20.82 -19.43 -0.58
N ARG A 368 20.73 -20.58 0.09
CA ARG A 368 21.17 -21.86 -0.50
C ARG A 368 20.46 -22.23 -1.80
N LEU A 369 19.18 -21.90 -1.95
CA LEU A 369 18.37 -22.22 -3.14
C LEU A 369 18.52 -21.23 -4.30
N GLY A 370 19.41 -20.23 -4.19
CA GLY A 370 19.66 -19.32 -5.31
C GLY A 370 18.58 -18.26 -5.54
N LEU A 371 17.70 -17.99 -4.56
CA LEU A 371 16.68 -16.95 -4.68
C LEU A 371 17.31 -15.56 -4.88
N LYS A 372 16.55 -14.67 -5.53
CA LYS A 372 16.95 -13.26 -5.76
C LYS A 372 16.54 -12.33 -4.62
N GLY A 373 15.53 -12.70 -3.83
CA GLY A 373 15.10 -11.95 -2.66
C GLY A 373 14.02 -12.68 -1.87
N VAL A 374 13.74 -12.21 -0.66
CA VAL A 374 12.73 -12.78 0.25
C VAL A 374 12.04 -11.67 1.03
N THR A 375 10.72 -11.80 1.12
CA THR A 375 9.89 -11.03 2.06
C THR A 375 9.22 -12.01 3.01
N ILE A 376 9.26 -11.71 4.30
CA ILE A 376 8.58 -12.51 5.32
C ILE A 376 7.43 -11.73 5.92
N TYR A 377 6.44 -12.46 6.42
CA TYR A 377 5.39 -11.91 7.24
C TYR A 377 5.08 -12.85 8.38
N ARG A 378 5.36 -12.41 9.62
CA ARG A 378 4.98 -13.17 10.81
C ARG A 378 3.63 -12.69 11.32
N ASP A 379 2.73 -13.63 11.53
CA ASP A 379 1.42 -13.31 12.08
C ASP A 379 1.55 -12.64 13.47
N GLY A 380 0.77 -11.59 13.70
CA GLY A 380 0.84 -10.75 14.90
C GLY A 380 2.03 -9.78 14.96
N SER A 381 2.87 -9.66 13.93
CA SER A 381 4.03 -8.74 13.92
C SER A 381 3.64 -7.26 13.75
N ARG A 382 2.51 -6.96 13.07
CA ARG A 382 1.99 -5.59 12.89
C ARG A 382 0.59 -5.44 13.48
N LYS A 383 0.32 -4.26 14.08
CA LYS A 383 -1.02 -3.86 14.52
C LYS A 383 -1.87 -3.42 13.31
N GLY A 384 -3.13 -3.83 13.23
CA GLY A 384 -4.03 -3.45 12.13
C GLY A 384 -3.87 -4.29 10.86
N GLN A 385 -3.82 -5.61 11.01
CA GLN A 385 -3.74 -6.54 9.88
C GLN A 385 -5.04 -6.46 9.05
N VAL A 386 -4.92 -6.39 7.72
CA VAL A 386 -6.07 -6.39 6.79
C VAL A 386 -6.71 -7.77 6.71
N LEU A 387 -5.91 -8.83 6.94
CA LEU A 387 -6.32 -10.22 6.94
C LEU A 387 -5.75 -10.88 8.21
N SER A 388 -6.60 -11.11 9.20
CA SER A 388 -6.28 -11.89 10.41
C SER A 388 -7.16 -13.13 10.42
N VAL A 389 -6.57 -14.30 10.70
CA VAL A 389 -7.34 -15.50 11.01
C VAL A 389 -7.84 -15.43 12.44
N GLY A 390 -9.11 -15.77 12.61
CA GLY A 390 -9.79 -15.73 13.90
C GLY A 390 -10.11 -14.30 14.31
N GLY A 391 -11.32 -14.08 14.81
CA GLY A 391 -11.79 -12.82 15.39
C GLY A 391 -11.02 -12.33 16.63
N THR A 392 -9.72 -12.58 16.70
CA THR A 392 -8.72 -11.98 17.59
C THR A 392 -7.86 -10.95 16.87
N GLY A 393 -8.36 -10.39 15.77
CA GLY A 393 -8.30 -8.95 15.66
C GLY A 393 -8.95 -8.41 16.93
N GLN A 394 -8.15 -8.13 17.97
CA GLN A 394 -8.46 -7.01 18.85
C GLN A 394 -8.87 -5.94 17.87
N ALA A 395 -10.16 -5.59 17.90
CA ALA A 395 -10.76 -4.61 17.03
C ALA A 395 -9.66 -3.59 16.80
N SER A 396 -9.15 -3.51 15.56
CA SER A 396 -8.51 -2.29 15.13
C SER A 396 -9.46 -1.25 15.67
N LYS A 397 -9.04 -0.48 16.70
CA LYS A 397 -9.83 0.66 17.17
C LYS A 397 -10.32 1.25 15.88
N GLU A 398 -11.65 1.19 15.69
CA GLU A 398 -12.29 1.68 14.48
C GLU A 398 -11.48 2.91 14.12
N SER A 399 -10.93 3.00 12.91
CA SER A 399 -10.48 4.29 12.41
C SER A 399 -11.57 5.25 12.82
N ASP A 400 -11.34 6.08 13.85
CA ASP A 400 -12.41 6.62 14.70
C ASP A 400 -13.44 7.17 13.73
N LYS A 401 -14.54 6.44 13.52
CA LYS A 401 -15.59 6.94 12.66
C LYS A 401 -16.02 8.16 13.44
N LEU A 402 -15.71 9.35 12.92
CA LEU A 402 -15.87 10.65 13.56
C LEU A 402 -17.35 10.83 13.92
N LYS A 403 -17.79 10.16 14.98
CA LYS A 403 -19.14 10.16 15.49
C LYS A 403 -19.20 11.31 16.48
N PRO A 404 -20.23 12.15 16.41
CA PRO A 404 -20.42 13.21 17.39
C PRO A 404 -20.46 12.61 18.79
N ARG A 405 -19.58 13.04 19.69
CA ARG A 405 -19.68 12.70 21.11
C ARG A 405 -21.05 13.09 21.66
N GLU A 406 -21.52 12.36 22.67
CA GLU A 406 -22.81 12.63 23.30
C GLU A 406 -22.83 14.03 23.91
N ARG A 407 -23.97 14.70 23.79
CA ARG A 407 -24.16 16.04 24.33
C ARG A 407 -24.51 15.93 25.81
N PRO A 408 -23.77 16.59 26.73
CA PRO A 408 -24.12 16.62 28.14
C PRO A 408 -25.51 17.22 28.41
N GLU A 409 -26.14 16.82 29.52
CA GLU A 409 -27.42 17.42 29.93
C GLU A 409 -27.30 18.91 30.25
N VAL A 410 -26.14 19.34 30.78
CA VAL A 410 -25.87 20.73 31.16
C VAL A 410 -24.60 21.23 30.45
N THR A 411 -24.72 22.35 29.75
CA THR A 411 -23.62 23.04 29.07
C THR A 411 -23.51 24.49 29.55
N LYS A 412 -22.31 25.08 29.52
CA LYS A 412 -22.11 26.52 29.75
C LYS A 412 -21.89 27.20 28.40
N GLY A 413 -22.38 28.42 28.23
CA GLY A 413 -22.27 29.07 26.93
C GLY A 413 -22.46 30.57 26.96
N ILE A 414 -22.17 31.20 25.83
CA ILE A 414 -22.34 32.63 25.61
C ILE A 414 -23.33 32.79 24.47
N THR A 415 -24.33 33.66 24.68
CA THR A 415 -25.23 34.09 23.61
C THR A 415 -24.88 35.51 23.21
N GLN A 416 -24.52 35.70 21.94
CA GLN A 416 -24.22 37.01 21.40
C GLN A 416 -25.26 37.42 20.35
N LYS A 417 -25.79 38.64 20.50
CA LYS A 417 -26.61 39.30 19.50
C LYS A 417 -25.71 39.96 18.45
N VAL A 418 -25.92 39.63 17.18
CA VAL A 418 -25.20 40.21 16.04
C VAL A 418 -26.19 40.79 15.05
N LYS A 419 -25.99 42.05 14.65
CA LYS A 419 -26.77 42.70 13.60
C LYS A 419 -26.25 42.23 12.23
N ILE A 420 -27.13 41.62 11.44
CA ILE A 420 -26.90 41.13 10.08
C ILE A 420 -27.84 41.86 9.11
N GLY A 421 -27.68 41.64 7.79
CA GLY A 421 -28.53 42.31 6.79
C GLY A 421 -30.03 42.03 6.95
N CYS A 422 -30.39 40.85 7.45
CA CYS A 422 -31.78 40.45 7.63
C CYS A 422 -32.35 40.82 9.03
N GLY A 423 -31.59 41.50 9.89
CA GLY A 423 -32.03 41.86 11.25
C GLY A 423 -31.04 41.44 12.32
N ASN A 424 -31.54 40.85 13.42
CA ASN A 424 -30.71 40.40 14.52
C ASN A 424 -30.60 38.87 14.53
N LEU A 425 -29.37 38.36 14.54
CA LEU A 425 -29.05 36.96 14.74
C LEU A 425 -28.50 36.78 16.16
N TYR A 426 -29.10 35.87 16.92
CA TYR A 426 -28.63 35.48 18.24
C TYR A 426 -27.86 34.17 18.06
N ILE A 427 -26.57 34.18 18.38
CA ILE A 427 -25.68 33.04 18.24
C ILE A 427 -25.30 32.59 19.63
N THR A 428 -25.69 31.36 20.00
CA THR A 428 -25.34 30.74 21.27
C THR A 428 -24.25 29.71 21.01
N VAL A 429 -23.10 29.86 21.65
CA VAL A 429 -22.00 28.90 21.59
C VAL A 429 -21.84 28.27 22.97
N ASN A 430 -22.08 26.97 23.03
CA ASN A 430 -22.02 26.17 24.24
C ASN A 430 -20.74 25.33 24.25
N TYR A 431 -20.20 25.15 25.45
CA TYR A 431 -19.02 24.36 25.73
C TYR A 431 -19.21 23.58 27.04
N ASP A 432 -18.42 22.53 27.17
CA ASP A 432 -18.31 21.67 28.34
C ASP A 432 -16.84 21.48 28.73
N ASN A 433 -16.54 20.42 29.49
CA ASN A 433 -15.19 20.13 29.95
C ASN A 433 -14.24 19.76 28.80
N ASP A 434 -14.75 19.24 27.68
CA ASP A 434 -13.92 18.77 26.56
C ASP A 434 -13.77 19.82 25.45
N GLY A 435 -14.60 20.86 25.42
CA GLY A 435 -14.47 21.91 24.43
C GLY A 435 -15.79 22.57 24.03
N ILE A 436 -15.73 23.34 22.95
CA ILE A 436 -16.95 23.84 22.30
C ILE A 436 -17.68 22.65 21.69
N CYS A 437 -18.95 22.47 22.05
CA CYS A 437 -19.71 21.29 21.69
C CYS A 437 -20.93 21.61 20.83
N GLU A 438 -21.40 22.86 20.81
CA GLU A 438 -22.68 23.18 20.20
C GLU A 438 -22.81 24.66 19.84
N VAL A 439 -23.46 24.92 18.71
CA VAL A 439 -23.81 26.23 18.20
C VAL A 439 -25.28 26.26 17.83
N PHE A 440 -26.02 27.20 18.41
CA PHE A 440 -27.38 27.53 17.99
C PHE A 440 -27.45 28.91 17.39
N THR A 441 -28.34 29.06 16.43
CA THR A 441 -28.72 30.36 15.92
C THR A 441 -30.22 30.55 16.02
N ASN A 442 -30.64 31.73 16.48
CA ASN A 442 -32.02 32.15 16.44
C ASN A 442 -32.12 33.51 15.74
N LEU A 443 -33.00 33.60 14.74
CA LEU A 443 -33.26 34.85 14.04
C LEU A 443 -34.40 35.58 14.77
N GLY A 444 -34.23 36.88 15.04
CA GLY A 444 -35.31 37.68 15.64
C GLY A 444 -36.53 37.86 14.71
N ARG A 445 -37.50 38.69 15.13
CA ARG A 445 -38.77 38.95 14.40
C ARG A 445 -38.63 39.62 13.02
N ALA A 446 -37.41 39.88 12.54
CA ALA A 446 -37.16 40.40 11.20
C ALA A 446 -36.84 39.22 10.29
N GLY A 447 -37.54 39.11 9.15
CA GLY A 447 -37.43 37.97 8.22
C GLY A 447 -36.00 37.67 7.74
N GLY A 448 -35.78 36.54 7.08
CA GLY A 448 -34.46 36.09 6.64
C GLY A 448 -34.46 34.62 6.25
N CYS A 449 -33.31 33.93 6.39
CA CYS A 449 -33.17 32.51 6.08
C CYS A 449 -32.92 31.68 7.38
N PRO A 450 -33.95 31.52 8.23
CA PRO A 450 -33.80 30.80 9.50
C PRO A 450 -33.40 29.33 9.29
N SER A 451 -34.00 28.66 8.30
CA SER A 451 -33.69 27.26 7.96
C SER A 451 -32.22 27.05 7.60
N GLN A 452 -31.63 27.95 6.82
CA GLN A 452 -30.22 27.88 6.41
C GLN A 452 -29.27 28.15 7.59
N SER A 453 -29.63 29.11 8.45
CA SER A 453 -28.83 29.43 9.64
C SER A 453 -28.86 28.27 10.64
N GLU A 454 -30.03 27.65 10.84
CA GLU A 454 -30.20 26.48 11.69
C GLU A 454 -29.47 25.24 11.12
N ALA A 455 -29.59 24.98 9.81
CA ALA A 455 -28.88 23.88 9.16
C ALA A 455 -27.35 24.03 9.34
N THR A 456 -26.85 25.25 9.15
CA THR A 456 -25.43 25.58 9.34
C THR A 456 -25.00 25.34 10.79
N SER A 457 -25.77 25.81 11.77
CA SER A 457 -25.42 25.66 13.20
C SER A 457 -25.48 24.19 13.66
N ARG A 458 -26.42 23.40 13.14
CA ARG A 458 -26.50 21.95 13.38
C ARG A 458 -25.29 21.20 12.81
N LEU A 459 -24.89 21.50 11.57
CA LEU A 459 -23.71 20.87 10.96
C LEU A 459 -22.42 21.23 11.71
N ILE A 460 -22.27 22.48 12.12
CA ILE A 460 -21.14 22.92 12.97
C ILE A 460 -21.12 22.17 14.30
N SER A 461 -22.28 22.03 14.96
CA SER A 461 -22.39 21.30 16.22
C SER A 461 -22.02 19.81 16.08
N THR A 462 -22.40 19.18 14.98
CA THR A 462 -22.00 17.81 14.64
C THR A 462 -20.49 17.74 14.40
N ALA A 463 -19.93 18.64 13.59
CA ALA A 463 -18.50 18.71 13.30
C ALA A 463 -17.64 18.86 14.57
N LEU A 464 -18.03 19.79 15.45
CA LEU A 464 -17.32 20.04 16.72
C LEU A 464 -17.36 18.81 17.64
N ARG A 465 -18.52 18.16 17.79
CA ARG A 465 -18.64 16.94 18.61
C ARG A 465 -17.94 15.75 17.98
N SER A 466 -17.77 15.75 16.66
CA SER A 466 -17.00 14.76 15.93
C SER A 466 -15.49 14.98 16.06
N GLY A 467 -15.01 16.00 16.77
CA GLY A 467 -13.56 16.23 16.98
C GLY A 467 -12.88 17.01 15.86
N ILE A 468 -13.65 17.65 14.97
CA ILE A 468 -13.09 18.58 13.98
C ILE A 468 -12.58 19.83 14.70
N ASP A 469 -11.35 20.23 14.36
CA ASP A 469 -10.72 21.42 14.91
C ASP A 469 -11.57 22.68 14.65
N VAL A 470 -11.75 23.47 15.72
CA VAL A 470 -12.61 24.67 15.69
C VAL A 470 -12.03 25.76 14.79
N GLN A 471 -10.70 25.88 14.68
CA GLN A 471 -10.09 26.88 13.80
C GLN A 471 -10.37 26.56 12.34
N SER A 472 -10.27 25.29 11.96
CA SER A 472 -10.65 24.81 10.63
C SER A 472 -12.10 25.17 10.28
N ILE A 473 -13.03 25.07 11.23
CA ILE A 473 -14.43 25.48 11.02
C ILE A 473 -14.54 27.01 10.89
N ILE A 474 -13.85 27.78 11.74
CA ILE A 474 -13.85 29.25 11.70
C ILE A 474 -13.36 29.74 10.33
N GLU A 475 -12.24 29.20 9.83
CA GLU A 475 -11.67 29.56 8.53
C GLU A 475 -12.67 29.36 7.38
N GLN A 476 -13.43 28.27 7.39
CA GLN A 476 -14.43 27.99 6.36
C GLN A 476 -15.65 28.92 6.43
N LEU A 477 -15.99 29.45 7.62
CA LEU A 477 -17.16 30.32 7.82
C LEU A 477 -16.85 31.80 7.58
N ARG A 478 -15.62 32.24 7.88
CA ARG A 478 -15.21 33.64 7.79
C ARG A 478 -15.16 34.08 6.32
N GLY A 479 -15.59 35.31 6.06
CA GLY A 479 -15.52 35.87 4.70
C GLY A 479 -16.68 35.50 3.77
N ILE A 480 -17.54 34.53 4.13
CA ILE A 480 -18.76 34.22 3.37
C ILE A 480 -19.66 35.47 3.30
N ARG A 481 -20.15 35.80 2.11
CA ARG A 481 -20.94 37.01 1.85
C ARG A 481 -22.40 36.70 1.56
N CYS A 482 -23.29 37.56 2.04
CA CYS A 482 -24.73 37.51 1.75
C CYS A 482 -25.19 38.83 1.12
N HIS A 483 -26.01 38.74 0.07
CA HIS A 483 -26.57 39.89 -0.64
C HIS A 483 -27.30 40.86 0.29
N SER A 484 -28.06 40.36 1.27
CA SER A 484 -28.80 41.21 2.23
C SER A 484 -27.88 42.04 3.11
N THR A 485 -26.70 41.50 3.45
CA THR A 485 -25.70 42.20 4.26
C THR A 485 -24.90 43.21 3.42
N LEU A 486 -24.57 42.87 2.17
CA LEU A 486 -23.87 43.76 1.25
C LEU A 486 -24.69 45.00 0.85
N ARG A 487 -26.02 44.89 0.81
CA ARG A 487 -26.92 46.00 0.49
C ARG A 487 -27.10 47.01 1.63
N GLN A 488 -26.55 46.75 2.81
CA GLN A 488 -26.70 47.61 3.99
C GLN A 488 -25.34 48.12 4.48
N ASN A 489 -25.23 49.45 4.60
CA ASN A 489 -24.02 50.09 5.10
C ASN A 489 -23.94 50.01 6.64
N GLY A 490 -22.73 49.85 7.17
CA GLY A 490 -22.46 49.89 8.61
C GLY A 490 -22.59 48.56 9.38
N LEU A 491 -22.73 47.43 8.68
CA LEU A 491 -22.72 46.10 9.30
C LEU A 491 -21.29 45.59 9.50
N LYS A 492 -21.00 45.02 10.67
CA LYS A 492 -19.66 44.52 11.05
C LYS A 492 -19.37 43.09 10.58
N VAL A 493 -20.33 42.43 9.93
CA VAL A 493 -20.27 41.04 9.47
C VAL A 493 -20.69 40.97 8.01
N LEU A 494 -20.34 39.89 7.31
CA LEU A 494 -20.60 39.74 5.87
C LEU A 494 -21.78 38.82 5.54
N SER A 495 -22.18 37.93 6.46
CA SER A 495 -23.29 36.98 6.33
C SER A 495 -23.62 36.33 7.69
N CYS A 496 -24.63 35.45 7.74
CA CYS A 496 -24.90 34.64 8.94
C CYS A 496 -23.74 33.68 9.27
N PRO A 497 -23.18 32.90 8.30
CA PRO A 497 -21.97 32.11 8.54
C PRO A 497 -20.78 32.93 9.05
N ASP A 498 -20.48 34.09 8.45
CA ASP A 498 -19.37 34.96 8.92
C ASP A 498 -19.63 35.47 10.35
N ALA A 499 -20.90 35.76 10.69
CA ALA A 499 -21.27 36.11 12.05
C ALA A 499 -21.04 34.94 13.04
N ILE A 500 -21.40 33.70 12.68
CA ILE A 500 -21.15 32.50 13.49
C ILE A 500 -19.64 32.30 13.69
N GLY A 501 -18.84 32.37 12.63
CA GLY A 501 -17.39 32.23 12.69
C GLY A 501 -16.73 33.24 13.64
N ARG A 502 -17.14 34.52 13.59
CA ARG A 502 -16.63 35.56 14.50
C ARG A 502 -17.00 35.33 15.97
N VAL A 503 -18.20 34.81 16.24
CA VAL A 503 -18.62 34.50 17.61
C VAL A 503 -17.85 33.28 18.14
N LEU A 504 -17.65 32.25 17.31
CA LEU A 504 -16.80 31.10 17.64
C LEU A 504 -15.37 31.53 17.98
N GLU A 505 -14.75 32.33 17.11
CA GLU A 505 -13.39 32.89 17.31
C GLU A 505 -13.28 33.64 18.64
N ARG A 506 -14.26 34.49 18.95
CA ARG A 506 -14.32 35.21 20.23
C ARG A 506 -14.43 34.28 21.43
N VAL A 507 -15.26 33.23 21.34
CA VAL A 507 -15.44 32.28 22.45
C VAL A 507 -14.18 31.47 22.69
N VAL A 508 -13.45 31.11 21.63
CA VAL A 508 -12.12 30.48 21.75
C VAL A 508 -11.14 31.40 22.47
N GLN A 509 -11.05 32.68 22.07
CA GLN A 509 -10.18 33.67 22.73
C GLN A 509 -10.53 33.89 24.21
N LEU A 510 -11.83 33.94 24.54
CA LEU A 510 -12.29 34.06 25.92
C LEU A 510 -11.90 32.83 26.77
N ARG A 511 -12.00 31.61 26.21
CA ARG A 511 -11.61 30.38 26.91
C ARG A 511 -10.10 30.24 27.07
N ASN A 512 -9.32 30.76 26.13
CA ASN A 512 -7.85 30.75 26.20
C ASN A 512 -7.28 31.86 27.11
N GLY A 513 -8.14 32.70 27.72
CA GLY A 513 -7.71 33.80 28.60
C GLY A 513 -7.08 35.00 27.87
N GLU A 514 -7.21 35.07 26.54
CA GLU A 514 -6.54 36.07 25.70
C GLU A 514 -7.33 37.38 25.56
N PHE A 515 -8.52 37.50 26.18
CA PHE A 515 -9.42 38.65 25.99
C PHE A 515 -9.02 39.91 26.76
N ALA A 516 -7.83 39.93 27.39
CA ALA A 516 -7.23 41.12 27.95
C ALA A 516 -6.16 41.68 26.99
N ARG A 517 -6.62 42.38 25.93
CA ARG A 517 -5.91 43.41 25.11
C ARG A 517 -6.34 43.34 23.63
N SER A 518 -7.52 43.87 23.32
CA SER A 518 -7.84 44.28 21.95
C SER A 518 -9.04 45.25 21.94
N GLU A 519 -8.93 46.30 22.74
CA GLU A 519 -9.52 47.59 22.35
C GLU A 519 -8.34 48.54 22.06
N ASN A 520 -8.31 49.07 20.83
CA ASN A 520 -7.43 50.13 20.30
C ASN A 520 -5.91 49.87 20.23
N ASN A 521 -5.43 49.37 19.08
CA ASN A 521 -4.51 50.09 18.16
C ASN A 521 -4.17 49.22 16.94
N GLY A 522 -4.77 49.54 15.80
CA GLY A 522 -4.53 48.85 14.54
C GLY A 522 -3.16 49.21 13.95
N THR A 523 -2.23 48.27 13.96
CA THR A 523 -1.09 48.27 13.03
C THR A 523 -1.50 47.43 11.82
N VAL A 524 -1.94 48.11 10.75
CA VAL A 524 -2.22 47.46 9.48
C VAL A 524 -0.87 47.02 8.88
N LYS A 525 -0.71 45.73 8.56
CA LYS A 525 0.52 45.19 7.97
C LYS A 525 0.49 45.33 6.44
N CYS A 526 1.67 45.54 5.85
CA CYS A 526 1.86 45.63 4.42
C CYS A 526 1.48 44.31 3.74
N PRO A 527 0.65 44.34 2.67
CA PRO A 527 0.24 43.11 1.98
C PRO A 527 1.38 42.43 1.22
N GLU A 528 2.49 43.12 0.93
CA GLU A 528 3.61 42.55 0.18
C GLU A 528 4.73 41.98 1.07
N CYS A 529 5.06 42.64 2.18
CA CYS A 529 6.20 42.24 3.02
C CYS A 529 5.88 42.09 4.51
N ALA A 530 4.62 42.25 4.91
CA ALA A 530 4.14 42.14 6.30
C ALA A 530 4.74 43.14 7.32
N ALA A 531 5.59 44.07 6.90
CA ALA A 531 6.06 45.18 7.72
C ALA A 531 4.91 46.16 8.08
N PRO A 532 5.03 46.95 9.16
CA PRO A 532 4.00 47.93 9.53
C PRO A 532 3.78 48.97 8.43
N LEU A 533 2.52 49.33 8.18
CA LEU A 533 2.17 50.45 7.30
C LEU A 533 2.09 51.76 8.09
N GLU A 534 2.62 52.82 7.50
CA GLU A 534 2.58 54.17 8.06
C GLU A 534 1.62 55.04 7.25
N HIS A 535 0.95 55.96 7.95
CA HIS A 535 0.10 56.98 7.33
C HIS A 535 0.89 58.29 7.23
N GLU A 536 1.16 58.73 6.01
CA GLU A 536 1.84 60.00 5.75
C GLU A 536 1.08 60.76 4.65
N SER A 537 0.81 62.04 4.88
CA SER A 537 0.17 62.94 3.90
C SER A 537 -1.13 62.40 3.27
N GLY A 538 -1.95 61.67 4.03
CA GLY A 538 -3.23 61.13 3.57
C GLY A 538 -3.14 59.82 2.77
N CYS A 539 -1.95 59.23 2.65
CA CYS A 539 -1.75 57.92 2.01
C CYS A 539 -1.16 56.88 2.99
N VAL A 540 -1.31 55.59 2.64
CA VAL A 540 -0.78 54.45 3.40
C VAL A 540 0.43 53.89 2.67
N MET A 541 1.61 53.94 3.29
CA MET A 541 2.87 53.51 2.69
C MET A 541 3.64 52.51 3.55
N CYS A 542 4.40 51.62 2.91
CA CYS A 542 5.35 50.72 3.54
C CYS A 542 6.79 51.20 3.28
N ARG A 543 7.52 51.59 4.32
CA ARG A 543 8.92 52.02 4.17
C ARG A 543 9.90 50.88 3.88
N SER A 544 9.49 49.62 4.12
CA SER A 544 10.36 48.45 3.91
C SER A 544 10.39 47.98 2.46
N CYS A 545 9.29 48.08 1.70
CA CYS A 545 9.23 47.62 0.31
C CYS A 545 8.75 48.67 -0.70
N GLY A 546 8.33 49.85 -0.24
CA GLY A 546 7.85 50.93 -1.11
C GLY A 546 6.37 50.83 -1.50
N TYR A 547 5.62 49.84 -0.99
CA TYR A 547 4.19 49.70 -1.27
C TYR A 547 3.39 50.95 -0.87
N SER A 548 2.57 51.48 -1.77
CA SER A 548 1.66 52.61 -1.57
C SER A 548 0.24 52.23 -1.98
N LYS A 549 -0.75 52.58 -1.15
CA LYS A 549 -2.16 52.28 -1.46
C LYS A 549 -2.79 53.28 -2.46
N CYS A 550 -2.14 54.41 -2.73
CA CYS A 550 -2.73 55.53 -3.47
C CYS A 550 -2.11 55.75 -4.85
N GLY A 551 -1.23 54.83 -5.29
CA GLY A 551 -0.49 54.88 -6.54
C GLY A 551 0.84 54.20 -6.39
#